data_AF-Q4V276-F1
#
_entry.id   AF-Q4V276-F1
#
_cell.length_a   1.000
_cell.length_b   1.000
_cell.length_c   1.000
_cell.angle_alpha   90.00
_cell.angle_beta   90.00
_cell.angle_gamma   90.00
#
_symmetry.space_group_name_H-M   'P 1'
#
loop_
_entity.id
_entity.type
_entity.pdbx_description
1 polymer ?
#
loop_
_entity_poly.entity_id
_entity_poly.type
_entity_poly.pdbx_seq_one_letter_code
_entity_poly.pdbx_strand_id
1 'polypeptide(L)'
;MMMNKPWMGKGMGHKIYKVKERNIHDNLNRKVKKEEELISKSGIGSSVRSMIVKTPFSIVSEVSNFKRSPNINEKNQEKFVFRNEENKGCRELEAKLLNTVHHYHEEVYCRLVSSNLHEKRVLLEYPIQQARGTIEDDGIETAVWIPIHSMELDKEKEKELNNYIIAKLPVEIGKYKTEISIRETAIFKEKVIEIKEVSQDIVLTKNEILLPQKIKTGQNLVIVEKGSLLVEGYIFQCIEYIIEEGTFCENVYQLMQNIVLELVIQILQEQEIRVAIT
;
A
#
# COMPACT_ATOMS: atom_id res chain seq x y z
N MET A 1 29.83 -26.49 -7.64
CA MET A 1 29.48 -25.13 -7.20
C MET A 1 29.54 -24.22 -8.42
N MET A 2 28.39 -23.85 -9.00
CA MET A 2 28.27 -22.92 -10.12
C MET A 2 26.98 -22.12 -9.90
N MET A 3 27.07 -20.79 -9.97
CA MET A 3 25.91 -19.92 -9.83
C MET A 3 25.18 -19.82 -11.18
N ASN A 4 23.89 -20.18 -11.19
CA ASN A 4 23.02 -19.87 -12.33
C ASN A 4 22.78 -18.36 -12.37
N LYS A 5 23.05 -17.74 -13.53
CA LYS A 5 22.79 -16.32 -13.79
C LYS A 5 21.28 -16.06 -13.76
N PRO A 6 20.78 -15.03 -13.05
CA PRO A 6 19.38 -14.65 -13.17
C PRO A 6 19.14 -13.87 -14.47
N TRP A 7 18.40 -14.52 -15.38
CA TRP A 7 17.38 -13.97 -16.27
C TRP A 7 17.63 -12.60 -16.95
N MET A 8 17.87 -12.65 -18.27
CA MET A 8 17.67 -11.49 -19.15
C MET A 8 16.18 -11.30 -19.43
N GLY A 9 15.59 -10.19 -18.98
CA GLY A 9 14.27 -9.74 -19.44
C GLY A 9 14.31 -9.36 -20.91
N LYS A 10 13.49 -10.02 -21.75
CA LYS A 10 13.30 -9.64 -23.16
C LYS A 10 12.29 -8.48 -23.25
N GLY A 11 12.59 -7.49 -24.08
CA GLY A 11 11.62 -6.49 -24.53
C GLY A 11 11.50 -5.28 -23.60
N MET A 12 12.46 -4.35 -23.67
CA MET A 12 12.31 -3.00 -23.11
C MET A 12 11.81 -2.07 -24.21
N GLY A 13 10.55 -1.63 -24.09
CA GLY A 13 9.97 -0.61 -24.96
C GLY A 13 9.03 0.27 -24.16
N HIS A 14 9.55 1.36 -23.61
CA HIS A 14 8.88 2.66 -23.47
C HIS A 14 7.31 2.59 -23.41
N LYS A 15 6.59 2.81 -22.27
CA LYS A 15 6.34 4.16 -21.67
C LYS A 15 5.35 4.22 -20.38
N ILE A 16 4.50 5.29 -20.17
CA ILE A 16 3.79 5.89 -18.94
C ILE A 16 2.75 7.07 -19.27
N TYR A 17 1.86 7.60 -18.39
CA TYR A 17 0.80 8.67 -18.61
C TYR A 17 0.88 10.03 -17.82
N LYS A 18 -0.07 10.99 -18.04
CA LYS A 18 -0.14 12.37 -17.48
C LYS A 18 -1.27 12.59 -16.44
N VAL A 19 -0.97 13.03 -15.22
CA VAL A 19 -1.97 13.36 -14.16
C VAL A 19 -2.11 14.88 -13.96
N LYS A 20 -3.34 15.35 -13.70
CA LYS A 20 -3.65 16.77 -13.46
C LYS A 20 -3.14 17.26 -12.11
N GLU A 21 -2.55 18.46 -12.11
CA GLU A 21 -2.21 19.22 -10.91
C GLU A 21 -3.44 19.40 -10.01
N ARG A 22 -3.34 19.01 -8.74
CA ARG A 22 -4.22 19.50 -7.67
C ARG A 22 -3.40 20.39 -6.74
N ASN A 23 -3.71 21.68 -6.76
CA ASN A 23 -3.12 22.65 -5.84
C ASN A 23 -3.40 22.25 -4.39
N ILE A 24 -2.33 22.00 -3.63
CA ILE A 24 -2.29 22.15 -2.18
C ILE A 24 -1.06 23.01 -1.88
N HIS A 25 -1.26 24.33 -1.92
CA HIS A 25 -0.29 25.29 -1.39
C HIS A 25 -0.53 25.49 0.11
N ASP A 26 0.40 26.20 0.76
CA ASP A 26 0.39 26.58 2.19
C ASP A 26 0.60 25.38 3.15
N ASN A 27 1.84 25.09 3.59
CA ASN A 27 2.41 25.84 4.73
C ASN A 27 3.96 25.84 4.83
N LEU A 28 4.71 25.23 3.90
CA LEU A 28 6.17 25.03 4.07
C LEU A 28 7.07 26.21 3.63
N ASN A 29 6.55 27.15 2.84
CA ASN A 29 7.30 28.29 2.27
C ASN A 29 7.92 29.25 3.30
N ARG A 30 7.66 29.08 4.60
CA ARG A 30 8.19 29.95 5.67
C ARG A 30 9.54 29.51 6.26
N LYS A 31 9.99 28.27 6.00
CA LYS A 31 11.35 27.82 6.39
C LYS A 31 12.41 28.07 5.32
N VAL A 32 12.10 27.84 4.04
CA VAL A 32 13.06 27.96 2.92
C VAL A 32 13.58 29.39 2.76
N LYS A 33 12.71 30.40 2.89
CA LYS A 33 13.06 31.83 2.72
C LYS A 33 14.10 32.41 3.69
N LYS A 34 14.64 31.64 4.64
CA LYS A 34 15.67 32.11 5.58
C LYS A 34 17.11 31.73 5.22
N GLU A 35 17.32 30.85 4.25
CA GLU A 35 18.68 30.46 3.82
C GLU A 35 19.08 31.04 2.44
N GLU A 36 18.13 31.50 1.63
CA GLU A 36 18.40 32.04 0.28
C GLU A 36 19.11 33.41 0.26
N GLU A 37 19.23 34.12 1.40
CA GLU A 37 19.67 35.53 1.42
C GLU A 37 21.18 35.76 1.66
N LEU A 38 22.00 34.70 1.74
CA LEU A 38 23.41 34.83 2.18
C LEU A 38 24.53 34.33 1.24
N ILE A 39 24.22 33.81 0.04
CA ILE A 39 25.26 33.38 -0.92
C ILE A 39 25.06 34.06 -2.28
N SER A 40 25.68 35.23 -2.43
CA SER A 40 25.97 35.80 -3.75
C SER A 40 27.44 36.22 -3.84
N LYS A 41 28.21 35.57 -4.72
CA LYS A 41 29.15 36.21 -5.67
C LYS A 41 30.06 35.21 -6.42
N SER A 42 30.01 35.35 -7.75
CA SER A 42 31.08 35.12 -8.73
C SER A 42 31.43 33.68 -9.12
N GLY A 43 31.72 33.51 -10.42
CA GLY A 43 31.75 32.23 -11.13
C GLY A 43 30.55 32.10 -12.05
N ILE A 44 30.75 31.57 -13.26
CA ILE A 44 29.71 31.35 -14.28
C ILE A 44 28.51 30.66 -13.62
N GLY A 45 27.35 31.33 -13.62
CA GLY A 45 26.28 31.10 -12.66
C GLY A 45 25.72 29.68 -12.71
N SER A 46 26.15 28.85 -11.78
CA SER A 46 25.46 27.61 -11.43
C SER A 46 24.66 27.84 -10.15
N SER A 47 23.38 27.48 -10.19
CA SER A 47 22.44 27.75 -9.10
C SER A 47 21.75 26.46 -8.69
N VAL A 48 21.60 26.26 -7.38
CA VAL A 48 20.95 25.06 -6.83
C VAL A 48 19.45 25.33 -6.70
N ARG A 49 18.64 24.43 -7.26
CA ARG A 49 17.18 24.44 -7.13
C ARG A 49 16.68 23.12 -6.58
N SER A 50 15.47 23.14 -6.02
CA SER A 50 14.76 21.96 -5.54
C SER A 50 13.42 21.82 -6.24
N MET A 51 12.99 20.59 -6.51
CA MET A 51 11.61 20.30 -6.91
C MET A 51 11.03 19.11 -6.14
N ILE A 52 9.70 19.09 -6.00
CA ILE A 52 8.97 18.02 -5.33
C ILE A 52 8.27 17.16 -6.37
N VAL A 53 8.47 15.85 -6.29
CA VAL A 53 7.77 14.83 -7.10
C VAL A 53 6.99 13.93 -6.15
N LYS A 54 5.77 13.54 -6.55
CA LYS A 54 4.90 12.62 -5.79
C LYS A 54 4.44 11.51 -6.72
N THR A 55 5.06 10.35 -6.62
CA THR A 55 4.76 9.19 -7.45
C THR A 55 3.75 8.28 -6.75
N PRO A 56 2.49 8.22 -7.19
CA PRO A 56 1.47 7.41 -6.53
C PRO A 56 1.67 5.92 -6.80
N PHE A 57 1.25 5.08 -5.85
CA PHE A 57 1.11 3.64 -6.02
C PHE A 57 -0.16 3.13 -5.33
N SER A 58 -0.76 2.09 -5.89
CA SER A 58 -1.91 1.38 -5.31
C SER A 58 -1.77 -0.10 -5.66
N ILE A 59 -1.96 -0.97 -4.68
CA ILE A 59 -1.96 -2.43 -4.82
C ILE A 59 -3.19 -3.00 -4.15
N VAL A 60 -3.90 -3.86 -4.87
CA VAL A 60 -5.02 -4.66 -4.36
C VAL A 60 -4.79 -6.09 -4.82
N SER A 61 -4.43 -6.98 -3.89
CA SER A 61 -4.32 -8.42 -4.20
C SER A 61 -4.97 -9.26 -3.11
N GLU A 62 -5.39 -10.46 -3.50
CA GLU A 62 -5.80 -11.48 -2.54
C GLU A 62 -4.60 -11.82 -1.62
N VAL A 63 -4.87 -11.93 -0.33
CA VAL A 63 -4.00 -12.52 0.70
C VAL A 63 -4.64 -13.81 1.18
N SER A 64 -3.81 -14.82 1.40
CA SER A 64 -4.20 -16.11 1.98
C SER A 64 -3.15 -16.53 3.01
N ASN A 65 -3.26 -17.75 3.56
CA ASN A 65 -2.35 -18.27 4.59
C ASN A 65 -2.20 -17.27 5.74
N PHE A 66 -3.27 -17.02 6.49
CA PHE A 66 -3.17 -16.26 7.74
C PHE A 66 -2.45 -17.11 8.81
N LYS A 67 -1.60 -16.45 9.61
CA LYS A 67 -0.92 -17.03 10.78
C LYS A 67 -1.95 -17.49 11.82
N ARG A 68 -3.00 -16.69 11.99
CA ARG A 68 -4.16 -16.96 12.84
C ARG A 68 -5.40 -16.42 12.12
N SER A 69 -6.50 -17.18 12.12
CA SER A 69 -7.71 -16.75 11.42
C SER A 69 -8.23 -15.42 12.02
N PRO A 70 -8.61 -14.44 11.19
CA PRO A 70 -9.28 -13.25 11.68
C PRO A 70 -10.68 -13.58 12.18
N ASN A 71 -11.07 -12.94 13.28
CA ASN A 71 -12.45 -12.91 13.75
C ASN A 71 -13.27 -12.00 12.82
N ILE A 72 -14.47 -12.42 12.44
CA ILE A 72 -15.38 -11.64 11.58
C ILE A 72 -16.74 -11.50 12.24
N ASN A 73 -17.41 -10.39 11.97
CA ASN A 73 -18.73 -10.12 12.54
C ASN A 73 -19.74 -11.18 12.08
N GLU A 74 -20.42 -11.80 13.03
CA GLU A 74 -21.37 -12.86 12.77
C GLU A 74 -22.80 -12.35 12.92
N LYS A 75 -23.63 -12.61 11.91
CA LYS A 75 -25.09 -12.49 12.01
C LYS A 75 -25.71 -13.87 11.94
N ASN A 76 -26.33 -14.30 13.02
CA ASN A 76 -27.08 -15.55 13.10
C ASN A 76 -28.57 -15.19 13.23
N GLN A 77 -29.39 -15.67 12.28
CA GLN A 77 -30.81 -15.38 12.24
C GLN A 77 -31.61 -16.68 12.24
N GLU A 78 -32.36 -16.89 13.32
CA GLU A 78 -33.30 -17.99 13.48
C GLU A 78 -34.70 -17.51 13.14
N LYS A 79 -35.50 -18.42 12.59
CA LYS A 79 -36.83 -18.12 12.08
C LYS A 79 -37.81 -19.17 12.56
N PHE A 80 -38.67 -18.77 13.49
CA PHE A 80 -39.75 -19.58 14.00
C PHE A 80 -41.01 -19.26 13.21
N VAL A 81 -41.60 -20.26 12.57
CA VAL A 81 -42.84 -20.13 11.79
C VAL A 81 -43.99 -20.60 12.66
N PHE A 82 -44.99 -19.75 12.89
CA PHE A 82 -46.19 -20.12 13.62
C PHE A 82 -47.30 -20.55 12.66
N ARG A 83 -48.34 -21.16 13.22
CA ARG A 83 -49.59 -21.41 12.51
C ARG A 83 -50.41 -20.12 12.53
N ASN A 84 -50.67 -19.56 11.35
CA ASN A 84 -51.54 -18.40 11.18
C ASN A 84 -52.95 -18.65 11.76
N GLU A 85 -53.53 -17.65 12.43
CA GLU A 85 -54.92 -17.66 12.89
C GLU A 85 -55.92 -17.16 11.82
N GLU A 86 -57.14 -17.72 11.85
CA GLU A 86 -58.27 -17.27 11.03
C GLU A 86 -59.41 -16.80 11.95
N ASN A 87 -59.50 -15.48 12.16
CA ASN A 87 -60.52 -14.84 12.98
C ASN A 87 -61.62 -14.23 12.08
N LYS A 88 -62.85 -14.09 12.61
CA LYS A 88 -64.06 -13.70 11.84
C LYS A 88 -64.05 -12.32 11.13
N GLY A 89 -62.98 -11.54 11.26
CA GLY A 89 -62.78 -10.27 10.54
C GLY A 89 -61.45 -10.12 9.79
N CYS A 90 -60.44 -10.94 10.10
CA CYS A 90 -59.09 -10.83 9.54
C CYS A 90 -58.45 -12.22 9.40
N ARG A 91 -57.72 -12.44 8.30
CA ARG A 91 -56.94 -13.66 8.05
C ARG A 91 -55.45 -13.34 8.14
N GLU A 92 -54.72 -14.03 9.01
CA GLU A 92 -53.27 -13.88 9.05
C GLU A 92 -52.63 -14.51 7.81
N LEU A 93 -51.83 -13.72 7.09
CA LEU A 93 -51.12 -14.19 5.89
C LEU A 93 -49.77 -14.83 6.24
N GLU A 94 -49.09 -14.33 7.27
CA GLU A 94 -47.74 -14.76 7.65
C GLU A 94 -47.42 -14.43 9.11
N ALA A 95 -47.34 -15.45 9.98
CA ALA A 95 -46.88 -15.31 11.36
C ALA A 95 -45.47 -15.93 11.55
N LYS A 96 -44.45 -15.09 11.77
CA LYS A 96 -43.05 -15.51 11.99
C LYS A 96 -42.39 -14.68 13.09
N LEU A 97 -41.71 -15.34 14.03
CA LEU A 97 -40.75 -14.69 14.94
C LEU A 97 -39.34 -14.83 14.32
N LEU A 98 -38.66 -13.69 14.22
CA LEU A 98 -37.27 -13.62 13.76
C LEU A 98 -36.38 -13.29 14.95
N ASN A 99 -35.63 -14.28 15.42
CA ASN A 99 -34.56 -14.04 16.39
C ASN A 99 -33.28 -13.72 15.61
N THR A 100 -32.65 -12.58 15.88
CA THR A 100 -31.45 -12.14 15.16
C THR A 100 -30.35 -11.76 16.16
N VAL A 101 -29.32 -12.58 16.24
CA VAL A 101 -28.15 -12.37 17.08
C VAL A 101 -27.01 -11.83 16.21
N HIS A 102 -26.38 -10.75 16.67
CA HIS A 102 -25.16 -10.20 16.07
C HIS A 102 -24.02 -10.35 17.06
N HIS A 103 -22.91 -10.94 16.63
CA HIS A 103 -21.64 -10.95 17.36
C HIS A 103 -20.69 -10.01 16.64
N TYR A 104 -20.25 -8.98 17.35
CA TYR A 104 -19.31 -7.98 16.86
C TYR A 104 -17.92 -8.27 17.41
N HIS A 105 -16.91 -8.18 16.55
CA HIS A 105 -15.50 -8.30 16.86
C HIS A 105 -14.79 -7.03 16.40
N GLU A 106 -13.68 -6.67 17.04
CA GLU A 106 -12.87 -5.53 16.61
C GLU A 106 -12.33 -5.67 15.19
N GLU A 107 -12.22 -4.52 14.53
CA GLU A 107 -11.73 -4.42 13.17
C GLU A 107 -10.25 -4.81 13.06
N VAL A 108 -9.87 -5.24 11.86
CA VAL A 108 -8.50 -5.65 11.56
C VAL A 108 -7.70 -4.42 11.13
N TYR A 109 -6.59 -4.17 11.81
CA TYR A 109 -5.70 -3.04 11.54
C TYR A 109 -4.43 -3.48 10.80
N CYS A 110 -4.12 -2.78 9.71
CA CYS A 110 -2.90 -3.02 8.94
C CYS A 110 -1.82 -1.98 9.28
N ARG A 111 -0.58 -2.44 9.46
CA ARG A 111 0.58 -1.63 9.84
C ARG A 111 1.73 -1.82 8.85
N LEU A 112 2.32 -0.71 8.38
CA LEU A 112 3.62 -0.76 7.68
C LEU A 112 4.73 -1.07 8.69
N VAL A 113 5.48 -2.15 8.44
CA VAL A 113 6.63 -2.56 9.27
C VAL A 113 7.93 -2.02 8.70
N SER A 114 8.10 -2.14 7.39
CA SER A 114 9.27 -1.66 6.67
C SER A 114 8.94 -1.39 5.22
N SER A 115 9.69 -0.48 4.62
CA SER A 115 9.69 -0.18 3.20
C SER A 115 11.13 -0.05 2.72
N ASN A 116 11.41 -0.45 1.49
CA ASN A 116 12.73 -0.39 0.89
C ASN A 116 12.61 0.02 -0.59
N LEU A 117 13.52 0.87 -1.04
CA LEU A 117 13.51 1.47 -2.37
C LEU A 117 14.79 1.12 -3.11
N HIS A 118 14.66 0.43 -4.23
CA HIS A 118 15.76 0.17 -5.15
C HIS A 118 15.53 0.95 -6.43
N GLU A 119 16.44 1.86 -6.78
CA GLU A 119 16.20 2.81 -7.86
C GLU A 119 17.37 2.90 -8.85
N LYS A 120 17.03 2.98 -10.13
CA LYS A 120 17.92 3.40 -11.21
C LYS A 120 17.43 4.71 -11.82
N ARG A 121 18.24 5.77 -11.67
CA ARG A 121 18.01 7.10 -12.25
C ARG A 121 18.83 7.31 -13.52
N VAL A 122 18.28 8.03 -14.49
CA VAL A 122 18.97 8.49 -15.70
C VAL A 122 18.50 9.90 -16.02
N LEU A 123 19.42 10.88 -15.98
CA LEU A 123 19.15 12.24 -16.48
C LEU A 123 19.30 12.22 -18.01
N LEU A 124 18.33 12.77 -18.72
CA LEU A 124 18.23 12.78 -20.18
C LEU A 124 17.92 14.18 -20.69
N GLU A 125 18.45 14.48 -21.87
CA GLU A 125 18.27 15.73 -22.60
C GLU A 125 17.68 15.42 -23.98
N TYR A 126 16.56 16.06 -24.32
CA TYR A 126 15.87 15.86 -25.60
C TYR A 126 15.63 17.19 -26.32
N PRO A 127 15.91 17.33 -27.62
CA PRO A 127 15.48 18.51 -28.37
C PRO A 127 13.95 18.61 -28.41
N ILE A 128 13.40 19.81 -28.19
CA ILE A 128 11.93 20.05 -28.08
C ILE A 128 11.12 19.43 -29.22
N GLN A 129 11.69 19.35 -30.43
CA GLN A 129 11.03 18.79 -31.61
C GLN A 129 10.76 17.27 -31.53
N GLN A 130 11.52 16.52 -30.72
CA GLN A 130 11.35 15.07 -30.53
C GLN A 130 10.55 14.69 -29.27
N ALA A 131 10.22 15.66 -28.41
CA ALA A 131 9.54 15.43 -27.13
C ALA A 131 8.07 14.95 -27.26
N ARG A 132 7.49 14.92 -28.47
CA ARG A 132 6.13 14.43 -28.75
C ARG A 132 6.09 12.96 -29.21
N GLY A 133 6.77 12.08 -28.50
CA GLY A 133 6.42 10.66 -28.55
C GLY A 133 5.51 10.35 -27.37
N THR A 134 4.20 10.16 -27.59
CA THR A 134 3.26 9.78 -26.53
C THR A 134 3.80 8.57 -25.78
N ILE A 135 3.55 8.57 -24.48
CA ILE A 135 4.13 7.64 -23.54
C ILE A 135 2.92 6.68 -23.23
N GLU A 136 2.95 5.40 -23.62
CA GLU A 136 1.87 4.38 -23.47
C GLU A 136 2.26 3.20 -22.54
N ASP A 137 1.24 2.50 -22.04
CA ASP A 137 1.20 1.75 -20.78
C ASP A 137 1.63 0.27 -20.89
N ASP A 138 2.84 -0.06 -20.44
CA ASP A 138 3.21 -1.43 -20.09
C ASP A 138 2.57 -1.74 -18.73
N GLY A 139 1.43 -2.45 -18.76
CA GLY A 139 0.58 -2.65 -17.60
C GLY A 139 1.32 -3.11 -16.34
N ILE A 140 0.94 -2.51 -15.20
CA ILE A 140 1.44 -2.79 -13.86
C ILE A 140 1.67 -4.30 -13.69
N GLU A 141 2.93 -4.73 -13.52
CA GLU A 141 3.23 -6.09 -13.05
C GLU A 141 2.42 -6.29 -11.78
N THR A 142 1.44 -7.19 -11.82
CA THR A 142 0.47 -7.37 -10.73
C THR A 142 1.21 -7.84 -9.49
N ALA A 143 1.57 -6.89 -8.64
CA ALA A 143 2.24 -7.13 -7.40
C ALA A 143 1.35 -8.01 -6.51
N VAL A 144 1.93 -9.08 -5.95
CA VAL A 144 1.23 -10.06 -5.13
C VAL A 144 1.76 -9.97 -3.70
N TRP A 145 0.86 -10.11 -2.73
CA TRP A 145 1.23 -10.24 -1.32
C TRP A 145 1.72 -11.66 -0.99
N ILE A 146 3.00 -11.80 -0.68
CA ILE A 146 3.65 -13.04 -0.29
C ILE A 146 3.66 -13.13 1.25
N PRO A 147 3.10 -14.18 1.89
CA PRO A 147 3.21 -14.36 3.34
C PRO A 147 4.67 -14.63 3.73
N ILE A 148 5.19 -13.89 4.72
CA ILE A 148 6.58 -14.01 5.22
C ILE A 148 6.67 -14.45 6.69
N HIS A 149 5.56 -14.92 7.24
CA HIS A 149 5.56 -15.65 8.51
C HIS A 149 5.69 -17.14 8.20
N SER A 150 6.44 -17.89 9.02
CA SER A 150 6.44 -19.34 8.92
C SER A 150 5.01 -19.86 9.16
N MET A 151 4.61 -20.90 8.42
CA MET A 151 3.41 -21.70 8.76
C MET A 151 3.71 -22.60 9.97
N GLU A 152 4.19 -21.99 11.05
CA GLU A 152 4.03 -22.53 12.39
C GLU A 152 2.55 -22.38 12.73
N LEU A 153 1.77 -23.35 12.25
CA LEU A 153 0.57 -23.79 12.95
C LEU A 153 1.05 -24.19 14.33
N ASP A 154 1.02 -23.22 15.25
CA ASP A 154 1.08 -23.42 16.69
C ASP A 154 -0.16 -24.23 17.08
N LYS A 155 -0.06 -25.53 16.79
CA LYS A 155 -0.54 -26.58 17.67
C LYS A 155 0.30 -26.47 18.93
N GLU A 156 0.07 -25.40 19.70
CA GLU A 156 0.20 -25.45 21.13
C GLU A 156 -0.54 -26.72 21.54
N LYS A 157 0.24 -27.77 21.80
CA LYS A 157 -0.30 -28.96 22.43
C LYS A 157 -0.93 -28.42 23.70
N GLU A 158 -2.23 -28.65 23.87
CA GLU A 158 -2.95 -28.35 25.10
C GLU A 158 -2.30 -29.16 26.24
N LYS A 159 -1.18 -28.66 26.74
CA LYS A 159 -0.77 -28.92 28.10
C LYS A 159 -1.83 -28.22 28.94
N GLU A 160 -2.51 -29.00 29.76
CA GLU A 160 -3.41 -28.53 30.80
C GLU A 160 -2.60 -27.73 31.86
N LEU A 161 -2.07 -26.57 31.49
CA LEU A 161 -1.67 -25.56 32.45
C LEU A 161 -2.96 -24.94 32.98
N ASN A 162 -3.36 -25.35 34.18
CA ASN A 162 -4.46 -24.71 34.92
C ASN A 162 -4.16 -23.25 35.32
N ASN A 163 -3.00 -22.72 34.95
CA ASN A 163 -2.54 -21.34 35.20
C ASN A 163 -2.45 -20.54 33.89
N TYR A 164 -3.60 -20.21 33.29
CA TYR A 164 -3.70 -19.19 32.25
C TYR A 164 -4.71 -18.12 32.62
N ILE A 165 -4.49 -16.90 32.13
CA ILE A 165 -5.51 -15.85 32.06
C ILE A 165 -5.98 -15.67 30.63
N ILE A 166 -7.23 -15.26 30.46
CA ILE A 166 -7.73 -14.80 29.17
C ILE A 166 -7.43 -13.30 29.09
N ALA A 167 -6.67 -12.89 28.08
CA ALA A 167 -6.34 -11.50 27.82
C ALA A 167 -6.79 -11.12 26.40
N LYS A 168 -7.40 -9.95 26.27
CA LYS A 168 -7.72 -9.34 24.98
C LYS A 168 -6.50 -8.52 24.54
N LEU A 169 -5.87 -8.90 23.44
CA LEU A 169 -4.58 -8.34 23.01
C LEU A 169 -4.52 -8.20 21.48
N PRO A 170 -3.73 -7.25 20.93
CA PRO A 170 -3.50 -7.14 19.49
C PRO A 170 -2.59 -8.30 19.01
N VAL A 171 -3.19 -9.27 18.33
CA VAL A 171 -2.51 -10.47 17.80
C VAL A 171 -2.16 -10.25 16.33
N GLU A 172 -0.96 -10.67 15.93
CA GLU A 172 -0.57 -10.77 14.52
C GLU A 172 -1.33 -11.92 13.84
N ILE A 173 -2.30 -11.58 12.98
CA ILE A 173 -3.03 -12.54 12.16
C ILE A 173 -2.29 -12.87 10.86
N GLY A 174 -1.35 -12.03 10.44
CA GLY A 174 -0.51 -12.30 9.28
C GLY A 174 0.52 -11.21 9.03
N LYS A 175 1.54 -11.56 8.24
CA LYS A 175 2.61 -10.64 7.80
C LYS A 175 2.97 -10.95 6.35
N TYR A 176 2.96 -9.93 5.52
CA TYR A 176 3.04 -10.03 4.06
C TYR A 176 4.09 -9.07 3.48
N LYS A 177 4.78 -9.53 2.44
CA LYS A 177 5.72 -8.75 1.64
C LYS A 177 5.15 -8.57 0.23
N THR A 178 5.38 -7.42 -0.39
CA THR A 178 5.21 -7.27 -1.84
C THR A 178 6.32 -6.41 -2.44
N GLU A 179 6.46 -6.48 -3.76
CA GLU A 179 7.42 -5.71 -4.55
C GLU A 179 6.66 -5.09 -5.72
N ILE A 180 6.80 -3.77 -5.92
CA ILE A 180 6.05 -2.98 -6.90
C ILE A 180 7.05 -2.29 -7.84
N SER A 181 7.00 -2.64 -9.12
CA SER A 181 7.76 -1.99 -10.20
C SER A 181 7.08 -0.67 -10.59
N ILE A 182 7.77 0.46 -10.42
CA ILE A 182 7.26 1.82 -10.68
C ILE A 182 8.22 2.52 -11.66
N ARG A 183 7.66 3.19 -12.67
CA ARG A 183 8.41 4.10 -13.56
C ARG A 183 7.90 5.53 -13.38
N GLU A 184 8.80 6.46 -13.11
CA GLU A 184 8.52 7.88 -12.96
C GLU A 184 9.41 8.68 -13.94
N THR A 185 8.96 9.87 -14.36
CA THR A 185 9.77 10.78 -15.16
C THR A 185 9.50 12.23 -14.78
N ALA A 186 10.41 12.80 -14.01
CA ALA A 186 10.32 14.20 -13.62
C ALA A 186 10.88 15.11 -14.73
N ILE A 187 10.13 16.15 -15.10
CA ILE A 187 10.49 17.08 -16.20
C ILE A 187 10.91 18.42 -15.59
N PHE A 188 12.09 18.90 -15.96
CA PHE A 188 12.60 20.20 -15.52
C PHE A 188 12.22 21.30 -16.53
N LYS A 189 12.11 22.55 -16.07
CA LYS A 189 11.83 23.71 -16.94
C LYS A 189 13.11 24.41 -17.39
N GLU A 190 14.16 24.24 -16.60
CA GLU A 190 15.48 24.83 -16.73
C GLU A 190 16.48 23.84 -17.32
N LYS A 191 17.61 24.37 -17.80
CA LYS A 191 18.76 23.55 -18.19
C LYS A 191 19.45 22.98 -16.95
N VAL A 192 19.28 21.67 -16.74
CA VAL A 192 19.89 20.95 -15.63
C VAL A 192 21.26 20.41 -16.03
N ILE A 193 22.27 20.73 -15.23
CA ILE A 193 23.64 20.22 -15.37
C ILE A 193 23.76 18.88 -14.64
N GLU A 194 23.30 18.83 -13.39
CA GLU A 194 23.54 17.71 -12.48
C GLU A 194 22.41 17.58 -11.44
N ILE A 195 22.14 16.35 -10.99
CA ILE A 195 21.31 16.08 -9.81
C ILE A 195 22.22 15.99 -8.59
N LYS A 196 22.08 16.95 -7.67
CA LYS A 196 22.92 17.07 -6.46
C LYS A 196 22.52 16.04 -5.41
N GLU A 197 21.23 15.97 -5.09
CA GLU A 197 20.70 15.08 -4.05
C GLU A 197 19.24 14.73 -4.37
N VAL A 198 18.78 13.56 -3.90
CA VAL A 198 17.36 13.21 -3.89
C VAL A 198 17.04 12.57 -2.55
N SER A 199 16.25 13.27 -1.74
CA SER A 199 15.64 12.72 -0.53
C SER A 199 14.29 12.11 -0.87
N GLN A 200 13.96 10.98 -0.24
CA GLN A 200 12.76 10.19 -0.55
C GLN A 200 12.11 9.70 0.75
N ASP A 201 10.78 9.68 0.77
CA ASP A 201 9.97 9.14 1.85
C ASP A 201 8.72 8.45 1.28
N ILE A 202 8.11 7.54 2.04
CA ILE A 202 6.94 6.75 1.61
C ILE A 202 5.77 7.06 2.52
N VAL A 203 4.74 7.68 1.93
CA VAL A 203 3.53 8.07 2.64
C VAL A 203 2.40 7.14 2.22
N LEU A 204 1.94 6.28 3.13
CA LEU A 204 0.71 5.51 2.92
C LEU A 204 -0.50 6.43 3.15
N THR A 205 -1.43 6.41 2.21
CA THR A 205 -2.74 7.08 2.31
C THR A 205 -3.85 6.10 2.68
N LYS A 206 -3.68 4.81 2.37
CA LYS A 206 -4.65 3.76 2.67
C LYS A 206 -3.95 2.44 2.96
N ASN A 207 -4.43 1.70 3.96
CA ASN A 207 -3.89 0.39 4.35
C ASN A 207 -4.99 -0.42 5.06
N GLU A 208 -5.76 -1.18 4.30
CA GLU A 208 -6.99 -1.86 4.75
C GLU A 208 -7.01 -3.30 4.26
N ILE A 209 -7.61 -4.21 5.03
CA ILE A 209 -7.93 -5.57 4.59
C ILE A 209 -9.44 -5.78 4.52
N LEU A 210 -9.90 -6.26 3.37
CA LEU A 210 -11.28 -6.67 3.15
C LEU A 210 -11.39 -8.18 3.33
N LEU A 211 -12.22 -8.63 4.27
CA LEU A 211 -12.47 -10.04 4.53
C LEU A 211 -13.82 -10.47 3.90
N PRO A 212 -13.90 -11.65 3.24
CA PRO A 212 -15.11 -12.12 2.60
C PRO A 212 -16.18 -12.51 3.64
N GLN A 213 -17.45 -12.30 3.30
CA GLN A 213 -18.56 -12.75 4.15
C GLN A 213 -18.80 -14.25 4.01
N LYS A 214 -18.22 -15.01 4.96
CA LYS A 214 -18.46 -16.43 5.30
C LYS A 214 -18.40 -17.46 4.15
N ILE A 215 -17.40 -18.34 4.20
CA ILE A 215 -17.52 -19.71 3.65
C ILE A 215 -18.06 -20.60 4.78
N LYS A 216 -19.20 -21.27 4.57
CA LYS A 216 -19.74 -22.25 5.53
C LYS A 216 -19.17 -23.64 5.24
N THR A 217 -18.07 -23.99 5.90
CA THR A 217 -17.62 -25.39 5.98
C THR A 217 -18.53 -26.17 6.92
N GLY A 218 -18.78 -27.45 6.64
CA GLY A 218 -19.89 -28.24 7.22
C GLY A 218 -19.88 -28.55 8.73
N GLN A 219 -19.09 -27.83 9.54
CA GLN A 219 -18.95 -28.01 10.99
C GLN A 219 -19.04 -26.68 11.76
N ASN A 220 -19.93 -25.77 11.36
CA ASN A 220 -20.24 -24.47 12.02
C ASN A 220 -19.07 -23.48 12.23
N LEU A 221 -17.82 -23.87 12.02
CA LEU A 221 -16.65 -23.01 12.16
C LEU A 221 -16.45 -22.18 10.88
N VAL A 222 -16.54 -20.85 11.01
CA VAL A 222 -16.30 -19.93 9.89
C VAL A 222 -14.83 -19.57 9.85
N ILE A 223 -14.06 -20.34 9.07
CA ILE A 223 -12.63 -20.05 8.84
C ILE A 223 -12.52 -19.08 7.67
N VAL A 224 -11.80 -17.97 7.87
CA VAL A 224 -11.45 -17.04 6.80
C VAL A 224 -10.11 -17.48 6.20
N GLU A 225 -10.15 -18.11 5.02
CA GLU A 225 -8.96 -18.61 4.33
C GLU A 225 -8.25 -17.56 3.47
N LYS A 226 -9.02 -16.56 3.01
CA LYS A 226 -8.62 -15.53 2.04
C LYS A 226 -9.19 -14.16 2.44
N GLY A 227 -8.51 -13.09 2.07
CA GLY A 227 -8.97 -11.71 2.13
C GLY A 227 -8.33 -10.90 1.00
N SER A 228 -8.62 -9.60 0.89
CA SER A 228 -7.98 -8.69 -0.08
C SER A 228 -7.28 -7.57 0.68
N LEU A 229 -5.96 -7.44 0.51
CA LEU A 229 -5.17 -6.39 1.13
C LEU A 229 -4.97 -5.23 0.15
N LEU A 230 -5.50 -4.06 0.53
CA LEU A 230 -5.49 -2.81 -0.20
C LEU A 230 -4.48 -1.85 0.46
N VAL A 231 -3.43 -1.49 -0.27
CA VAL A 231 -2.44 -0.51 0.17
C VAL A 231 -2.26 0.55 -0.90
N GLU A 232 -2.40 1.81 -0.51
CA GLU A 232 -2.25 2.96 -1.38
C GLU A 232 -1.36 4.00 -0.73
N GLY A 233 -0.59 4.72 -1.53
CA GLY A 233 0.31 5.75 -1.05
C GLY A 233 0.99 6.50 -2.18
N TYR A 234 2.04 7.23 -1.82
CA TYR A 234 2.95 7.83 -2.78
C TYR A 234 4.38 7.86 -2.25
N ILE A 235 5.33 7.76 -3.16
CA ILE A 235 6.72 8.09 -2.90
C ILE A 235 6.83 9.61 -3.00
N PHE A 236 7.13 10.26 -1.87
CA PHE A 236 7.48 11.67 -1.82
C PHE A 236 8.96 11.82 -2.13
N GLN A 237 9.31 12.70 -3.07
CA GLN A 237 10.71 12.97 -3.41
C GLN A 237 10.96 14.47 -3.41
N CYS A 238 12.07 14.90 -2.82
CA CYS A 238 12.63 16.22 -3.01
C CYS A 238 13.97 16.07 -3.74
N ILE A 239 14.03 16.58 -4.97
CA ILE A 239 15.17 16.48 -5.88
C ILE A 239 15.87 17.83 -5.89
N GLU A 240 17.11 17.89 -5.42
CA GLU A 240 18.01 19.02 -5.58
C GLU A 240 18.86 18.86 -6.83
N TYR A 241 18.95 19.92 -7.63
CA TYR A 241 19.63 19.91 -8.92
C TYR A 241 20.31 21.25 -9.20
N ILE A 242 21.36 21.20 -10.01
CA ILE A 242 22.15 22.36 -10.41
C ILE A 242 21.72 22.78 -11.81
N ILE A 243 21.40 24.06 -11.99
CA ILE A 243 21.06 24.65 -13.28
C ILE A 243 22.18 25.53 -13.85
N GLU A 244 22.19 25.70 -15.16
CA GLU A 244 22.98 26.74 -15.84
C GLU A 244 22.16 28.03 -15.96
N GLU A 245 22.66 29.14 -15.41
CA GLU A 245 22.00 30.45 -15.52
C GLU A 245 22.29 31.13 -16.86
N GLY A 246 21.26 31.70 -17.50
CA GLY A 246 21.39 32.58 -18.66
C GLY A 246 21.14 31.95 -20.04
N THR A 247 20.94 30.63 -20.13
CA THR A 247 20.59 29.96 -21.40
C THR A 247 19.08 29.77 -21.56
N PHE A 248 18.53 30.10 -22.74
CA PHE A 248 17.18 29.68 -23.12
C PHE A 248 17.14 28.16 -23.33
N CYS A 249 16.10 27.51 -22.81
CA CYS A 249 15.99 26.05 -22.82
C CYS A 249 15.39 25.57 -24.18
N GLU A 250 16.24 25.26 -25.16
CA GLU A 250 15.82 24.65 -26.45
C GLU A 250 15.57 23.13 -26.34
N ASN A 251 16.01 22.53 -25.23
CA ASN A 251 15.90 21.12 -24.92
C ASN A 251 15.00 20.89 -23.69
N VAL A 252 14.38 19.71 -23.60
CA VAL A 252 13.64 19.24 -22.44
C VAL A 252 14.54 18.31 -21.63
N TYR A 253 14.80 18.68 -20.38
CA TYR A 253 15.55 17.85 -19.44
C TYR A 253 14.59 16.99 -18.62
N GLN A 254 14.90 15.70 -18.48
CA GLN A 254 14.05 14.72 -17.80
C GLN A 254 14.88 13.77 -16.93
N LEU A 255 14.46 13.55 -15.70
CA LEU A 255 14.99 12.49 -14.84
C LEU A 255 14.09 11.26 -14.97
N MET A 256 14.52 10.26 -15.73
CA MET A 256 13.84 8.96 -15.79
C MET A 256 14.25 8.11 -14.59
N GLN A 257 13.26 7.53 -13.90
CA GLN A 257 13.43 6.81 -12.65
C GLN A 257 12.72 5.45 -12.76
N ASN A 258 13.47 4.36 -12.61
CA ASN A 258 12.90 3.02 -12.45
C ASN A 258 13.09 2.63 -10.99
N ILE A 259 11.99 2.47 -10.26
CA ILE A 259 11.95 2.23 -8.82
C ILE A 259 11.30 0.86 -8.60
N VAL A 260 11.93 0.02 -7.79
CA VAL A 260 11.31 -1.16 -7.19
C VAL A 260 11.05 -0.83 -5.73
N LEU A 261 9.77 -0.77 -5.37
CA LEU A 261 9.30 -0.50 -4.03
C LEU A 261 8.93 -1.82 -3.34
N GLU A 262 9.71 -2.19 -2.34
CA GLU A 262 9.41 -3.30 -1.43
C GLU A 262 8.62 -2.78 -0.22
N LEU A 263 7.49 -3.43 0.12
CA LEU A 263 6.67 -3.13 1.29
C LEU A 263 6.45 -4.38 2.15
N VAL A 264 6.53 -4.22 3.46
CA VAL A 264 6.15 -5.26 4.44
C VAL A 264 5.01 -4.75 5.32
N ILE A 265 3.85 -5.38 5.19
CA ILE A 265 2.65 -5.08 5.97
C ILE A 265 2.43 -6.18 7.00
N GLN A 266 2.22 -5.77 8.25
CA GLN A 266 1.73 -6.62 9.34
C GLN A 266 0.25 -6.37 9.51
N ILE A 267 -0.52 -7.43 9.73
CA ILE A 267 -1.95 -7.39 9.95
C ILE A 267 -2.23 -7.83 11.38
N LEU A 268 -2.88 -6.96 12.14
CA LEU A 268 -3.16 -7.10 13.56
C LEU A 268 -4.67 -7.11 13.79
N GLN A 269 -5.14 -7.91 14.75
CA GLN A 269 -6.51 -7.81 15.26
C GLN A 269 -6.52 -8.00 16.77
N GLU A 270 -7.37 -7.27 17.47
CA GLU A 270 -7.58 -7.53 18.89
C GLU A 270 -8.35 -8.85 19.06
N GLN A 271 -7.74 -9.83 19.72
CA GLN A 271 -8.33 -11.15 19.94
C GLN A 271 -8.12 -11.61 21.39
N GLU A 272 -9.03 -12.43 21.90
CA GLU A 272 -8.84 -13.14 23.16
C GLU A 272 -7.83 -14.27 22.99
N ILE A 273 -6.78 -14.24 23.80
CA ILE A 273 -5.77 -15.30 23.88
C ILE A 273 -5.57 -15.77 25.31
N ARG A 274 -5.19 -17.04 25.48
CA ARG A 274 -4.76 -17.58 26.76
C ARG A 274 -3.29 -17.20 26.94
N VAL A 275 -2.98 -16.51 28.03
CA VAL A 275 -1.60 -16.17 28.41
C VAL A 275 -1.25 -17.01 29.63
N ALA A 276 -0.21 -17.83 29.52
CA ALA A 276 0.29 -18.62 30.63
C ALA A 276 0.89 -17.72 31.71
N ILE A 277 0.58 -17.99 32.97
CA ILE A 277 1.24 -17.35 34.12
C ILE A 277 2.42 -18.24 34.52
N THR A 278 3.63 -17.67 34.48
CA THR A 278 4.90 -18.24 34.96
C THR A 278 5.38 -17.53 36.21
#